data_AF-A0A2T8HW00-F1
#
_entry.id   AF-A0A2T8HW00-F1
#
_cell.length_a   1.000
_cell.length_b   1.000
_cell.length_c   1.000
_cell.angle_alpha   90.00
_cell.angle_beta   90.00
_cell.angle_gamma   90.00
#
_symmetry.space_group_name_H-M   'P 1'
#
loop_
_entity.id
_entity.type
_entity.pdbx_description
1 polymer ?
#
loop_
_entity_poly.entity_id
_entity_poly.type
_entity_poly.pdbx_seq_one_letter_code
_entity_poly.pdbx_strand_id
1 'polypeptide(L)' 'MSGDHGGLDWPGLLRAGLHGLGLRPAEFWALTPLELMLMLGREARADALFTRDRLENLLRRYPDVAPEERAEHDGNG' A
#
# COMPACT_ATOMS: atom_id res chain seq x y z
N MET A 1 19.10 10.10 -13.13
CA MET A 1 19.52 8.89 -12.40
C MET A 1 18.95 8.97 -10.99
N SER A 2 17.88 8.24 -10.72
CA SER A 2 17.49 7.71 -9.41
C SER A 2 16.49 6.59 -9.70
N GLY A 3 16.81 5.40 -9.22
CA GLY A 3 16.25 4.14 -9.69
C GLY A 3 14.78 3.96 -9.36
N ASP A 4 14.07 3.37 -10.30
CA ASP A 4 12.81 2.67 -10.10
C ASP A 4 13.06 1.50 -9.13
N HIS A 5 12.97 1.78 -7.83
CA HIS A 5 12.91 0.77 -6.78
C HIS A 5 11.42 0.56 -6.54
N GLY A 6 10.90 -0.63 -6.82
CA GLY A 6 9.48 -1.00 -6.82
C GLY A 6 8.72 -0.90 -5.48
N GLY A 7 8.86 0.22 -4.77
CA GLY A 7 8.14 0.59 -3.57
C GLY A 7 7.23 1.80 -3.80
N LEU A 8 6.30 2.00 -2.87
CA LEU A 8 5.41 3.16 -2.86
C LEU A 8 6.23 4.43 -2.56
N ASP A 9 6.01 5.51 -3.32
CA ASP A 9 6.59 6.84 -3.05
C ASP A 9 5.93 7.47 -1.81
N TRP A 10 6.33 6.97 -0.64
CA TRP A 10 5.86 7.46 0.66
C TRP A 10 6.13 8.96 0.87
N PRO A 11 7.34 9.49 0.58
CA PRO A 11 7.59 10.92 0.74
C PRO A 11 6.67 11.78 -0.15
N GLY A 12 6.41 11.36 -1.39
CA GLY A 12 5.46 12.03 -2.27
C GLY A 12 4.04 12.00 -1.71
N LEU A 13 3.59 10.83 -1.23
CA LEU A 13 2.26 10.65 -0.66
C LEU A 13 2.04 11.51 0.59
N LEU A 14 3.01 11.55 1.50
CA LEU A 14 2.94 12.36 2.73
C LEU A 14 2.91 13.86 2.43
N ARG A 15 3.70 14.32 1.45
CA ARG A 15 3.64 15.74 1.01
C ARG A 15 2.29 16.06 0.40
N ALA A 16 1.75 15.19 -0.43
CA ALA A 16 0.45 15.42 -1.06
C ALA A 16 -0.70 15.43 -0.04
N GLY A 17 -0.70 14.52 0.93
CA GLY A 17 -1.74 14.43 1.95
C GLY A 17 -1.64 15.48 3.06
N LEU A 18 -0.50 15.56 3.74
CA LEU A 18 -0.34 16.41 4.93
C LEU A 18 -0.10 17.87 4.59
N HIS A 19 0.63 18.16 3.50
CA HIS A 19 0.91 19.53 3.08
C HIS A 19 -0.01 19.99 1.95
N GLY A 20 -0.28 19.15 0.95
CA GLY A 20 -1.12 19.50 -0.21
C GLY A 20 -2.59 19.63 0.14
N LEU A 21 -3.17 18.59 0.76
CA LEU A 21 -4.57 18.58 1.20
C LEU A 21 -4.77 19.17 2.60
N GLY A 22 -3.69 19.42 3.35
CA GLY A 22 -3.75 19.98 4.71
C GLY A 22 -4.35 19.04 5.74
N LEU A 23 -4.36 17.72 5.47
CA LEU A 23 -4.92 16.73 6.38
C LEU A 23 -4.06 16.64 7.65
N ARG A 24 -4.70 16.50 8.81
CA ARG A 24 -3.98 16.12 10.03
C ARG A 24 -3.48 14.68 9.88
N PRO A 25 -2.38 14.30 10.55
CA PRO A 25 -1.85 12.94 10.47
C PRO A 25 -2.90 11.86 10.76
N ALA A 26 -3.76 12.08 11.76
CA ALA A 26 -4.83 11.15 12.10
C ALA A 26 -5.88 11.00 10.98
N GLU A 27 -6.23 12.09 10.29
CA GLU A 27 -7.18 12.06 9.18
C GLU A 27 -6.58 11.33 7.98
N PHE A 28 -5.32 11.62 7.66
CA PHE A 28 -4.60 10.94 6.59
C PHE A 28 -4.55 9.42 6.78
N TRP A 29 -4.27 8.95 8.00
CA TRP A 29 -4.23 7.51 8.29
C TRP A 29 -5.60 6.86 8.43
N ALA A 30 -6.66 7.64 8.64
CA ALA A 30 -8.03 7.15 8.67
C ALA A 30 -8.62 6.97 7.26
N LEU A 31 -8.07 7.65 6.24
CA LEU A 31 -8.54 7.54 4.87
C LEU A 31 -8.16 6.20 4.27
N THR A 32 -9.12 5.61 3.56
CA THR A 32 -8.80 4.55 2.62
C THR A 32 -7.97 5.13 1.47
N PRO A 33 -7.07 4.33 0.85
CA PRO A 33 -6.33 4.79 -0.32
C PRO A 33 -7.22 5.30 -1.47
N LEU A 34 -8.45 4.78 -1.60
CA LEU A 34 -9.41 5.25 -2.60
C LEU A 34 -9.88 6.68 -2.32
N GLU A 35 -10.27 6.97 -1.08
CA GLU A 35 -10.68 8.31 -0.67
C GLU A 35 -9.55 9.32 -0.83
N LEU A 36 -8.32 8.93 -0.48
CA LEU A 36 -7.15 9.78 -0.69
C LEU A 36 -6.92 10.11 -2.17
N MET A 37 -7.04 9.12 -3.07
CA MET A 37 -6.89 9.36 -4.52
C MET A 37 -7.98 10.28 -5.08
N LEU A 38 -9.22 10.09 -4.64
CA LEU A 38 -10.34 10.96 -5.02
C LEU A 38 -10.10 12.40 -4.59
N MET A 39 -9.63 12.62 -3.36
CA MET A 39 -9.29 13.95 -2.85
C MET A 39 -8.10 14.58 -3.59
N LEU A 40 -7.17 13.78 -4.09
CA LEU A 40 -6.05 14.23 -4.94
C LEU A 40 -6.48 14.56 -6.38
N GLY A 41 -7.78 14.51 -6.70
CA GLY A 41 -8.30 14.77 -8.05
C GLY A 41 -7.88 13.71 -9.06
N ARG A 42 -7.44 12.53 -8.59
CA ARG A 42 -7.12 11.42 -9.47
C ARG A 42 -8.40 10.60 -9.66
N GLU A 43 -8.93 10.63 -10.87
CA GLU A 43 -9.86 9.61 -11.35
C GLU A 43 -9.09 8.30 -11.49
N ALA A 44 -8.75 7.69 -10.36
CA ALA A 44 -8.26 6.33 -10.35
C ALA A 44 -9.46 5.46 -10.73
N ARG A 45 -9.33 4.66 -11.79
CA ARG A 45 -10.08 3.41 -11.86
C ARG A 45 -9.76 2.63 -10.58
N ALA A 46 -10.62 2.75 -9.57
CA ALA A 46 -10.51 2.01 -8.31
C ALA A 46 -10.40 0.50 -8.59
N ASP A 47 -11.08 0.09 -9.66
CA ASP A 47 -11.09 -1.19 -10.34
C ASP A 47 -9.73 -1.65 -10.90
N ALA A 48 -8.72 -0.78 -11.07
CA ALA A 48 -7.38 -1.19 -11.50
C ALA A 48 -6.40 -1.40 -10.33
N LEU A 49 -6.67 -0.82 -9.16
CA LEU A 49 -5.76 -0.83 -8.01
C LEU A 49 -6.21 -1.78 -6.89
N PHE A 50 -7.52 -1.93 -6.67
CA PHE A 50 -8.09 -2.70 -5.55
C PHE A 50 -8.92 -3.91 -6.02
N THR A 51 -8.42 -4.70 -6.96
CA THR A 51 -9.06 -5.97 -7.33
C THR A 51 -8.63 -7.11 -6.40
N ARG A 52 -9.50 -8.12 -6.29
CA ARG A 52 -9.20 -9.36 -5.58
C ARG A 52 -7.96 -10.06 -6.15
N ASP A 53 -7.86 -10.16 -7.48
CA ASP A 53 -6.70 -10.76 -8.16
C ASP A 53 -5.38 -10.02 -7.84
N ARG A 54 -5.44 -8.69 -7.77
CA ARG A 54 -4.26 -7.87 -7.45
C ARG A 54 -3.82 -8.06 -6.01
N LEU A 55 -4.78 -8.15 -5.08
CA LEU A 55 -4.50 -8.47 -3.68
C LEU A 55 -3.86 -9.86 -3.54
N GLU A 56 -4.40 -10.88 -4.21
CA GLU A 56 -3.82 -12.23 -4.20
C GLU A 56 -2.41 -12.29 -4.79
N ASN A 57 -2.13 -11.46 -5.80
CA ASN A 57 -0.79 -11.31 -6.35
C ASN A 57 0.16 -10.60 -5.37
N LEU A 58 -0.33 -9.61 -4.60
CA LEU A 58 0.46 -8.95 -3.56
C LEU A 58 0.79 -9.89 -2.41
N LEU A 59 -0.18 -10.67 -1.92
CA LEU A 59 0.02 -11.67 -0.86
C LEU A 59 1.05 -12.73 -1.25
N ARG A 60 1.07 -13.14 -2.53
CA ARG A 60 2.12 -14.05 -3.05
C ARG A 60 3.50 -13.40 -3.11
N ARG A 61 3.56 -12.11 -3.43
CA ARG A 61 4.82 -11.38 -3.62
C ARG A 61 5.43 -10.93 -2.29
N TYR A 62 4.60 -10.65 -1.31
CA TYR A 62 4.97 -10.16 0.02
C TYR A 62 4.22 -10.97 1.09
N PRO A 63 4.62 -12.22 1.32
CA PRO A 63 3.97 -13.05 2.32
C PRO A 63 4.38 -12.62 3.73
N ASP A 64 3.44 -12.70 4.68
CA ASP A 64 3.60 -12.13 6.03
C ASP A 64 4.63 -12.86 6.92
N VAL A 65 4.91 -14.13 6.63
CA VAL A 65 5.88 -14.97 7.35
C VAL A 65 7.08 -15.25 6.46
N ALA A 66 8.28 -15.10 7.01
CA ALA A 66 9.50 -15.48 6.32
C ALA A 66 9.48 -16.99 6.00
N PRO A 67 10.12 -17.46 4.92
CA PRO A 67 10.15 -18.89 4.59
C PRO A 67 10.69 -19.75 5.74
N GLU A 68 11.60 -19.19 6.52
CA GLU A 68 12.25 -19.82 7.67
C GLU A 68 11.31 -19.99 8.88
N GLU A 69 10.38 -19.05 9.13
CA GLU A 69 9.36 -19.18 10.20
C GLU A 69 8.27 -20.21 9.87
N ARG A 70 8.01 -20.48 8.59
CA ARG A 70 7.03 -21.51 8.17
C ARG A 70 7.55 -22.93 8.39
N ALA A 71 8.86 -23.14 8.26
CA ALA A 71 9.47 -24.47 8.43
C ALA A 71 9.47 -24.93 9.90
N GLU A 72 9.52 -23.99 10.86
CA GLU A 72 9.47 -24.31 12.29
C GLU A 72 8.05 -24.68 12.77
N HIS A 73 7.00 -24.16 12.12
CA HIS A 73 5.62 -24.43 12.52
C HIS A 73 5.07 -25.77 11.99
N ASP A 74 5.66 -26.31 10.92
CA ASP A 74 5.30 -27.62 10.35
C ASP A 74 6.11 -28.80 10.95
N GLY A 75 7.05 -28.54 11.86
CA GLY A 75 7.99 -29.51 12.41
C GLY A 75 7.61 -30.19 13.73
N ASN A 76 6.41 -29.96 14.28
CA ASN A 76 5.96 -30.60 15.52
C ASN A 76 4.64 -31.36 15.30
N GLY A 77 4.77 -32.58 14.77
CA GLY A 77 3.74 -33.62 14.71
C GLY A 77 4.25 -34.91 15.30
#